data_AF-A0A658QTW4-F1
#
_entry.id   AF-A0A658QTW4-F1
#
_cell.length_a   1.000
_cell.length_b   1.000
_cell.length_c   1.000
_cell.angle_alpha   90.00
_cell.angle_beta   90.00
_cell.angle_gamma   90.00
#
_symmetry.space_group_name_H-M   'P 1'
#
loop_
_entity.id
_entity.type
_entity.pdbx_description
1 polymer ?
#
loop_
_entity_poly.entity_id
_entity_poly.type
_entity_poly.pdbx_seq_one_letter_code
_entity_poly.pdbx_strand_id
1 'polypeptide(L)' 'MPDANVLPERNKEEQDGERVIRRERYTGEVSRSFSFGSQIDDGAASAQYQGGILTLTLPKKAPAD' A
#
# COMPACT_ATOMS: atom_id res chain seq x y z
N MET A 1 11.84 3.00 7.84
CA MET A 1 10.72 3.69 7.15
C MET A 1 10.41 2.85 5.92
N PRO A 2 9.17 2.35 5.71
CA PRO A 2 8.84 1.61 4.50
C PRO A 2 8.71 2.56 3.32
N ASP A 3 9.62 2.41 2.36
CA ASP A 3 9.66 3.20 1.12
C ASP A 3 8.38 2.98 0.32
N ALA A 4 7.61 4.05 0.13
CA ALA A 4 6.40 4.04 -0.67
C ALA A 4 6.73 4.49 -2.08
N ASN A 5 6.80 3.55 -3.01
CA ASN A 5 6.88 3.88 -4.42
C ASN A 5 5.47 4.12 -4.92
N VAL A 6 5.07 5.40 -4.98
CA VAL A 6 3.85 5.83 -5.68
C VAL A 6 4.25 6.11 -7.13
N LEU A 7 3.71 5.36 -8.07
CA LEU A 7 3.83 5.68 -9.50
C LEU A 7 2.72 6.70 -9.81
N PRO A 8 3.03 7.98 -10.05
CA PRO A 8 2.01 8.96 -10.39
C PRO A 8 1.44 8.62 -11.76
N GLU A 9 0.14 8.35 -11.84
CA GLU A 9 -0.57 8.36 -13.13
C GLU A 9 -0.47 9.77 -13.71
N ARG A 10 0.38 9.94 -14.74
CA ARG A 10 0.36 11.15 -15.58
C ARG A 10 -0.82 11.05 -16.55
N ASN A 11 -2.04 11.14 -16.03
CA ASN A 11 -3.20 11.33 -16.89
C ASN A 11 -3.22 12.79 -17.35
N LYS A 12 -2.58 13.02 -18.50
CA LYS A 12 -3.05 14.04 -19.44
C LYS A 12 -4.45 13.63 -19.89
N GLU A 13 -5.45 13.96 -19.10
CA GLU A 13 -6.83 13.90 -19.55
C GLU A 13 -7.41 15.32 -19.43
N GLU A 14 -7.43 16.01 -20.57
CA GLU A 14 -8.49 16.94 -20.88
C GLU A 14 -9.80 16.15 -20.79
N GLN A 15 -10.44 16.17 -19.62
CA GLN A 15 -11.82 15.71 -19.50
C GLN A 15 -12.70 16.78 -20.12
N ASP A 16 -13.29 16.41 -21.25
CA ASP A 16 -14.17 17.19 -22.11
C ASP A 16 -15.23 17.94 -21.28
N GLY A 17 -14.98 19.23 -21.02
CA GLY A 17 -15.97 20.17 -20.47
C GLY A 17 -15.84 20.57 -18.99
N GLU A 18 -15.07 19.88 -18.14
CA GLU A 18 -14.99 20.23 -16.71
C GLU A 18 -13.56 20.58 -16.24
N ARG A 19 -13.32 21.88 -16.01
CA ARG A 19 -12.02 22.41 -15.60
C ARG A 19 -11.75 22.12 -14.13
N VAL A 20 -10.88 21.15 -13.87
CA VAL A 20 -10.34 20.91 -12.53
C VAL A 20 -9.47 22.10 -12.10
N ILE A 21 -9.89 22.83 -11.06
CA ILE A 21 -9.15 24.01 -10.54
C ILE A 21 -8.02 23.60 -9.59
N ARG A 22 -8.22 22.54 -8.79
CA ARG A 22 -7.22 22.04 -7.82
C ARG A 22 -7.46 20.58 -7.44
N ARG A 23 -6.38 19.80 -7.33
CA ARG A 23 -6.38 18.40 -6.88
C ARG A 23 -5.33 18.23 -5.78
N GLU A 24 -5.77 17.91 -4.57
CA GLU A 24 -4.88 17.73 -3.41
C GLU A 24 -4.61 16.26 -3.11
N ARG A 25 -5.44 15.37 -3.65
CA ARG A 25 -5.33 13.93 -3.48
C ARG A 25 -4.68 13.31 -4.71
N TYR A 26 -3.56 12.63 -4.50
CA TYR A 26 -2.91 11.83 -5.51
C TYR A 26 -3.64 10.51 -5.67
N THR A 27 -3.72 10.06 -6.92
CA THR A 27 -4.20 8.73 -7.30
C THR A 27 -3.11 8.08 -8.14
N GLY A 28 -2.98 6.76 -8.02
CA GLY A 28 -1.98 6.00 -8.74
C GLY A 28 -1.70 4.67 -8.05
N GLU A 29 -0.87 3.85 -8.68
CA GLU A 29 -0.43 2.59 -8.11
C GLU A 29 0.60 2.84 -7.01
N VAL A 30 0.46 2.11 -5.90
CA VAL A 30 1.38 2.18 -4.76
C VAL A 30 1.88 0.79 -4.40
N SER A 31 3.19 0.67 -4.22
CA SER A 31 3.82 -0.52 -3.66
C SER A 31 4.74 -0.14 -2.49
N ARG A 32 4.76 -0.98 -1.45
CA ARG A 32 5.59 -0.83 -0.25
C ARG A 32 6.20 -2.18 0.12
N SER A 33 7.49 -2.16 0.45
CA SER A 33 8.21 -3.33 0.93
C SER A 33 8.66 -3.14 2.37
N PHE A 34 8.60 -4.21 3.17
CA PHE A 34 9.01 -4.22 4.57
C PHE A 34 10.03 -5.33 4.79
N SER A 35 11.10 -5.02 5.52
CA SER A 35 12.09 -6.00 5.97
C SER A 35 11.87 -6.31 7.45
N PHE A 36 11.78 -7.59 7.80
CA PHE A 36 11.59 -8.05 9.17
C PHE A 36 12.88 -8.66 9.72
N GLY A 37 13.13 -8.49 11.02
CA GLY A 37 14.28 -9.09 11.70
C GLY A 37 14.11 -10.57 12.05
N SER A 38 12.94 -11.15 11.78
CA SER A 38 12.60 -12.55 12.03
C SER A 38 11.79 -13.09 10.87
N GLN A 39 11.81 -14.41 10.66
CA GLN A 39 10.96 -15.04 9.66
C GLN A 39 9.48 -14.92 10.04
N ILE A 40 8.63 -14.71 9.03
CA ILE A 40 7.18 -14.60 9.15
C ILE A 40 6.54 -15.89 8.68
N ASP A 41 5.50 -16.33 9.37
CA ASP A 41 4.67 -17.45 8.93
C ASP A 41 3.64 -16.96 7.92
N ASP A 42 3.94 -17.14 6.64
CA ASP A 42 3.09 -16.72 5.53
C ASP A 42 1.75 -17.48 5.50
N GLY A 43 1.70 -18.71 6.03
CA GLY A 43 0.49 -19.53 6.03
C GLY A 43 -0.56 -19.08 7.05
N ALA A 44 -0.11 -18.39 8.11
CA ALA A 44 -0.96 -17.87 9.18
C ALA A 44 -1.18 -16.35 9.09
N ALA A 45 -0.62 -15.70 8.07
CA ALA A 45 -0.80 -14.28 7.84
C ALA A 45 -2.27 -13.94 7.51
N SER A 46 -2.76 -12.81 8.01
CA SER A 46 -4.11 -12.33 7.72
C SER A 46 -4.14 -10.82 7.49
N ALA A 47 -5.19 -10.37 6.79
CA ALA A 47 -5.36 -8.97 6.41
C ALA A 47 -6.82 -8.54 6.58
N GLN A 48 -7.02 -7.28 6.99
CA GLN A 48 -8.34 -6.66 7.07
C GLN A 48 -8.28 -5.22 6.55
N TYR A 49 -9.25 -4.84 5.73
CA TYR A 49 -9.41 -3.47 5.25
C TYR A 49 -10.71 -2.87 5.77
N GLN A 50 -10.60 -1.83 6.59
CA GLN A 50 -11.75 -1.18 7.19
C GLN A 50 -11.52 0.33 7.33
N GLY A 51 -12.50 1.13 6.89
CA GLY A 51 -12.45 2.59 7.06
C GLY A 51 -11.27 3.27 6.36
N GLY A 52 -10.77 2.72 5.25
CA GLY A 52 -9.61 3.27 4.54
C GLY A 52 -8.26 2.76 5.03
N ILE A 53 -8.22 1.89 6.04
CA ILE A 53 -7.00 1.39 6.67
C ILE A 53 -6.84 -0.10 6.37
N LEU A 54 -5.66 -0.48 5.86
CA LEU A 54 -5.24 -1.87 5.73
C LEU A 54 -4.44 -2.27 6.97
N THR A 55 -4.93 -3.27 7.70
CA THR A 55 -4.24 -3.90 8.82
C THR A 55 -3.76 -5.28 8.41
N LEU A 56 -2.47 -5.55 8.62
CA LEU A 56 -1.83 -6.84 8.37
C LEU A 56 -1.41 -7.47 9.70
N THR A 57 -1.80 -8.71 9.94
CA THR A 57 -1.32 -9.52 11.06
C THR A 57 -0.36 -10.56 10.52
N LEU A 58 0.92 -10.42 10.89
CA LEU A 58 2.03 -11.24 10.39
C LEU A 58 2.66 -12.00 11.58
N PRO A 59 2.23 -13.25 11.85
CA PRO A 59 2.81 -14.06 12.92
C PRO A 59 4.28 -14.37 12.63
N LYS A 60 5.12 -14.37 13.67
CA LYS A 60 6.50 -14.85 13.55
C LYS A 60 6.50 -16.37 13.40
N LYS A 61 7.40 -16.92 12.59
CA LYS A 61 7.68 -18.36 12.64
C LYS A 61 8.21 -18.73 14.02
N ALA A 62 7.83 -19.92 14.50
CA ALA A 62 8.45 -20.49 15.69
C ALA A 62 9.97 -20.60 15.48
N PRO A 63 10.79 -20.38 16.51
CA PRO A 63 12.22 -20.67 16.43
C PRO A 63 12.40 -22.14 16.03
N ALA A 64 13.28 -22.39 15.05
CA ALA A 64 13.77 -23.75 14.82
C ALA A 64 14.75 -24.07 15.95
N ASP A 65 14.48 -25.15 16.69
CA ASP A 65 15.36 -25.68 17.75
C ASP A 65 16.70 -26.16 17.17
#